data_AF-A0A1E4YBY4-F1
#
_entry.id   AF-A0A1E4YBY4-F1
#
_cell.length_a   1.000
_cell.length_b   1.000
_cell.length_c   1.000
_cell.angle_alpha   90.00
_cell.angle_beta   90.00
_cell.angle_gamma   90.00
#
_symmetry.space_group_name_H-M   'P 1'
#
loop_
_entity.id
_entity.type
_entity.pdbx_description
1 polymer ?
#
loop_
_entity_poly.entity_id
_entity_poly.type
_entity_poly.pdbx_seq_one_letter_code
_entity_poly.pdbx_strand_id
1 'polypeptide(L)'
;MLIGSCHCGKAGWTLEGVPGSITACNCTLCRRYGTLWAYDYEGERISVTGRTASYTRVGKDKPSLEILFCPSCACVVSWRGLRLQKDGRRRMAVNVRLAPPDLVADLPVDHFDGLDTFEDLPSDGRCVRDLWF
;
A
#
# COMPACT_ATOMS: atom_id res chain seq x y z
N MET A 1 -0.88 12.26 11.60
CA MET A 1 -1.19 10.82 11.51
C MET A 1 -2.29 10.61 10.49
N LEU A 2 -2.10 9.68 9.56
CA LEU A 2 -3.16 9.15 8.71
C LEU A 2 -3.66 7.83 9.28
N ILE A 3 -4.94 7.57 9.08
CA ILE A 3 -5.59 6.33 9.50
C ILE A 3 -6.32 5.73 8.31
N GLY A 4 -6.36 4.40 8.24
CA GLY A 4 -7.19 3.70 7.27
C GLY A 4 -7.88 2.51 7.92
N SER A 5 -9.11 2.25 7.47
CA SER A 5 -9.91 1.12 7.94
C SER A 5 -10.46 0.34 6.76
N CYS A 6 -10.47 -0.98 6.86
CA CYS A 6 -11.22 -1.80 5.93
C CYS A 6 -12.72 -1.51 6.02
N HIS A 7 -13.49 -1.92 5.01
CA HIS A 7 -14.91 -1.62 4.92
C HIS A 7 -15.72 -2.08 6.16
N CYS A 8 -15.39 -3.25 6.72
CA CYS A 8 -16.09 -3.77 7.89
C CYS A 8 -15.53 -3.30 9.25
N GLY A 9 -14.50 -2.45 9.28
CA GLY A 9 -13.90 -1.93 10.51
C GLY A 9 -12.99 -2.89 11.29
N LYS A 10 -12.86 -4.15 10.87
CA LYS A 10 -12.15 -5.19 11.65
C LYS A 10 -10.63 -5.20 11.48
N ALA A 11 -10.11 -4.50 10.49
CA ALA A 11 -8.67 -4.37 10.23
C ALA A 11 -8.39 -2.97 9.71
N GLY A 12 -7.21 -2.43 10.03
CA GLY A 12 -6.85 -1.08 9.66
C GLY A 12 -5.36 -0.83 9.80
N TRP A 13 -4.98 0.42 9.62
CA TRP A 13 -3.60 0.86 9.77
C TRP A 13 -3.55 2.31 10.27
N THR A 14 -2.41 2.66 10.87
CA THR A 14 -2.00 4.02 11.18
C THR A 14 -0.68 4.31 10.48
N LEU A 15 -0.50 5.55 10.04
CA LEU A 15 0.74 6.06 9.47
C LEU A 15 1.07 7.40 10.12
N GLU A 16 2.15 7.44 10.90
CA GLU A 16 2.63 8.67 11.53
C GLU A 16 3.35 9.59 10.54
N GLY A 17 3.34 10.91 10.77
CA GLY A 17 3.99 11.89 9.90
C GLY A 17 3.36 12.04 8.49
N VAL A 18 4.10 12.64 7.56
CA VAL A 18 3.68 12.88 6.17
C VAL A 18 4.13 11.70 5.28
N PRO A 19 3.24 11.02 4.54
CA PRO A 19 3.56 9.79 3.79
C PRO A 19 4.52 9.99 2.59
N GLY A 20 4.74 11.23 2.14
CA GLY A 20 5.39 11.50 0.86
C GLY A 20 4.42 11.25 -0.30
N SER A 21 4.97 10.94 -1.48
CA SER A 21 4.17 10.59 -2.66
C SER A 21 3.57 9.19 -2.54
N ILE A 22 2.40 9.03 -3.17
CA ILE A 22 1.61 7.81 -3.17
C ILE A 22 1.87 7.06 -4.45
N THR A 23 2.30 5.80 -4.39
CA THR A 23 2.56 5.05 -5.61
C THR A 23 1.28 4.43 -6.17
N ALA A 24 1.04 4.68 -7.46
CA ALA A 24 0.14 3.92 -8.31
C ALA A 24 0.96 2.95 -9.18
N CYS A 25 0.87 1.65 -8.89
CA CYS A 25 1.61 0.62 -9.63
C CYS A 25 0.70 -0.15 -10.59
N ASN A 26 1.16 -0.34 -11.83
CA ASN A 26 0.42 -1.08 -12.87
C ASN A 26 0.71 -2.60 -12.89
N CYS A 27 1.51 -3.14 -11.96
CA CYS A 27 1.87 -4.56 -12.01
C CYS A 27 0.62 -5.45 -11.93
N THR A 28 0.79 -6.73 -12.27
CA THR A 28 -0.33 -7.69 -12.36
C THR A 28 -1.14 -7.87 -11.07
N LEU A 29 -0.64 -7.48 -9.89
CA LEU A 29 -1.42 -7.46 -8.64
C LEU A 29 -1.99 -6.07 -8.36
N CYS A 30 -1.15 -5.04 -8.28
CA CYS A 30 -1.54 -3.69 -7.87
C CYS A 30 -2.67 -3.12 -8.73
N ARG A 31 -2.61 -3.29 -10.06
CA ARG A 31 -3.67 -2.81 -10.96
C ARG A 31 -5.01 -3.51 -10.75
N ARG A 32 -5.00 -4.79 -10.33
CA ARG A 32 -6.20 -5.58 -10.08
C ARG A 32 -6.81 -5.29 -8.71
N TYR A 33 -5.97 -5.00 -7.73
CA TYR A 33 -6.43 -4.58 -6.41
C TYR A 33 -6.82 -3.10 -6.36
N GLY A 34 -6.41 -2.30 -7.35
CA GLY A 34 -6.68 -0.86 -7.39
C GLY A 34 -6.02 -0.10 -6.25
N THR A 35 -4.92 -0.61 -5.68
CA THR A 35 -4.29 -0.07 -4.47
C THR A 35 -3.45 1.17 -4.77
N LEU A 36 -3.39 2.08 -3.81
CA LEU A 36 -2.50 3.23 -3.80
C LEU A 36 -1.63 3.17 -2.54
N TRP A 37 -0.30 3.21 -2.68
CA TRP A 37 0.62 2.84 -1.61
C TRP A 37 1.32 4.03 -0.97
N ALA A 38 1.15 4.20 0.35
CA ALA A 38 2.04 5.00 1.18
C ALA A 38 3.01 4.09 1.93
N TYR A 39 4.30 4.42 1.93
CA TYR A 39 5.33 3.50 2.41
C TYR A 39 6.02 3.97 3.67
N ASP A 40 6.31 3.03 4.56
CA ASP A 40 7.20 3.23 5.71
C ASP A 40 7.75 1.87 6.17
N TYR A 41 8.01 1.70 7.46
CA TYR A 41 8.49 0.48 8.08
C TYR A 41 7.50 -0.05 9.12
N GLU A 42 7.34 -1.38 9.14
CA GLU A 42 6.52 -2.08 10.13
C GLU A 42 7.09 -1.84 11.53
N GLY A 43 6.26 -1.37 12.46
CA GLY A 43 6.67 -1.12 13.85
C GLY A 43 7.38 0.22 14.06
N GLU A 44 7.52 1.04 13.01
CA GLU A 44 7.96 2.43 13.09
C GLU A 44 6.77 3.35 12.85
N ARG A 45 6.71 4.04 11.70
CA ARG A 45 5.58 4.94 11.42
C ARG A 45 4.33 4.20 10.97
N ILE A 46 4.45 2.95 10.51
CA ILE A 46 3.28 2.12 10.15
C ILE A 46 3.00 1.10 11.25
N SER A 47 1.74 1.08 11.69
CA SER A 47 1.17 0.01 12.49
C SER A 47 -0.11 -0.51 11.85
N VAL A 48 -0.22 -1.83 11.72
CA VAL A 48 -1.42 -2.53 11.21
C VAL A 48 -2.16 -3.16 12.38
N THR A 49 -3.48 -2.99 12.41
CA THR A 49 -4.34 -3.49 13.48
C THR A 49 -5.40 -4.45 12.95
N GLY A 50 -5.89 -5.30 13.85
CA GLY A 50 -6.88 -6.32 13.55
C GLY A 50 -6.31 -7.55 12.84
N ARG A 51 -7.17 -8.53 12.60
CA ARG A 51 -6.77 -9.79 11.96
C ARG A 51 -6.70 -9.64 10.45
N THR A 52 -5.54 -9.95 9.87
CA THR A 52 -5.33 -10.03 8.42
C THR A 52 -5.10 -11.46 7.96
N ALA A 53 -5.57 -11.79 6.76
CA ALA A 53 -5.06 -12.91 5.99
C ALA A 53 -3.98 -12.40 5.01
N SER A 54 -3.15 -13.30 4.48
CA SER A 54 -2.09 -12.91 3.54
C SER A 54 -2.07 -13.74 2.26
N TYR A 55 -1.52 -13.13 1.22
CA TYR A 55 -1.31 -13.75 -0.09
C TYR A 55 0.08 -13.41 -0.63
N THR A 56 0.82 -14.43 -1.04
CA THR A 56 2.08 -14.28 -1.79
C THR A 56 1.86 -14.64 -3.25
N ARG A 57 2.48 -13.87 -4.14
CA ARG A 57 2.38 -14.06 -5.60
C ARG A 57 2.76 -15.49 -6.00
N VAL A 58 1.88 -16.15 -6.73
CA VAL A 58 2.13 -17.48 -7.33
C VAL A 58 3.20 -17.42 -8.43
N GLY A 59 3.90 -18.53 -8.65
CA GLY A 59 4.94 -18.64 -9.69
C GLY A 59 6.24 -17.90 -9.38
N LYS A 60 6.48 -17.59 -8.10
CA LYS A 60 7.76 -17.07 -7.61
C LYS A 60 8.29 -18.00 -6.52
N ASP A 61 9.43 -18.65 -6.76
CA ASP A 61 10.05 -19.54 -5.77
C ASP A 61 10.40 -18.82 -4.48
N LYS A 62 10.72 -17.52 -4.59
CA LYS A 62 11.13 -16.66 -3.47
C LYS A 62 10.41 -15.31 -3.54
N PRO A 63 9.14 -15.21 -3.11
CA PRO A 63 8.42 -13.95 -3.10
C PRO A 63 9.14 -12.91 -2.23
N SER A 64 9.12 -11.65 -2.66
CA SER A 64 9.74 -10.52 -1.94
C SER A 64 8.81 -9.89 -0.91
N LEU A 65 7.49 -10.02 -1.10
CA LEU A 65 6.45 -9.43 -0.26
C LEU A 65 5.21 -10.31 -0.23
N GLU A 66 4.35 -10.06 0.75
CA GLU A 66 2.98 -10.55 0.85
C GLU A 66 2.00 -9.38 0.85
N ILE A 67 0.77 -9.64 0.38
CA ILE A 67 -0.37 -8.72 0.47
C ILE A 67 -1.20 -9.12 1.67
N LEU A 68 -1.47 -8.18 2.57
CA LEU A 68 -2.33 -8.36 3.73
C LEU A 68 -3.72 -7.78 3.44
N PHE A 69 -4.75 -8.56 3.71
CA PHE A 69 -6.14 -8.16 3.48
C PHE A 69 -7.06 -8.59 4.62
N CYS A 70 -8.18 -7.88 4.76
CA CYS A 70 -9.17 -8.21 5.76
C CYS A 70 -9.90 -9.51 5.35
N PRO A 71 -9.88 -10.58 6.17
CA PRO A 71 -10.54 -11.84 5.83
C PRO A 71 -12.08 -11.74 5.85
N SER A 72 -12.66 -10.66 6.37
CA SER A 72 -14.12 -10.48 6.43
C SER A 72 -14.69 -9.70 5.25
N CYS A 73 -13.97 -8.73 4.69
CA CYS A 73 -14.46 -7.90 3.59
C CYS A 73 -13.52 -7.85 2.38
N ALA A 74 -12.43 -8.62 2.40
CA ALA A 74 -11.42 -8.72 1.35
C ALA A 74 -10.68 -7.41 0.98
N CYS A 75 -10.94 -6.29 1.66
CA CYS A 75 -10.17 -5.06 1.45
C CYS A 75 -8.68 -5.30 1.65
N VAL A 76 -7.88 -4.90 0.66
CA VAL A 76 -6.42 -4.93 0.75
C VAL A 76 -5.95 -3.81 1.66
N VAL A 77 -5.30 -4.19 2.77
CA VAL A 77 -4.90 -3.29 3.86
C VAL A 77 -3.49 -2.75 3.62
N SER A 78 -2.56 -3.64 3.29
CA SER A 78 -1.14 -3.31 3.18
C SER A 78 -0.41 -4.37 2.35
N TRP A 79 0.82 -4.08 1.94
CA TRP A 79 1.79 -5.12 1.61
C TRP A 79 2.94 -5.10 2.63
N ARG A 80 3.52 -6.27 2.90
CA ARG A 80 4.63 -6.44 3.84
C ARG A 80 5.81 -7.14 3.19
N GLY A 81 7.01 -6.59 3.34
CA GLY A 81 8.24 -7.21 2.85
C GLY A 81 8.53 -8.51 3.60
N LEU A 82 8.87 -9.58 2.90
CA LEU A 82 9.18 -10.88 3.51
C LEU A 82 10.62 -10.97 4.03
N ARG A 83 11.47 -10.00 3.69
CA ARG A 83 12.88 -9.93 4.12
C ARG A 83 13.12 -8.61 4.84
N LEU A 84 14.00 -8.65 5.84
CA LEU A 84 14.50 -7.44 6.49
C LEU A 84 15.54 -6.75 5.58
N GLN A 85 15.64 -5.44 5.69
CA GLN A 85 16.72 -4.66 5.11
C GLN A 85 18.03 -4.88 5.90
N LYS A 86 19.15 -4.36 5.37
CA LYS A 86 20.48 -4.51 6.00
C LYS A 86 20.54 -3.93 7.41
N ASP A 87 19.73 -2.91 7.70
CA ASP A 87 19.61 -2.26 8.99
C ASP A 87 18.60 -2.94 9.93
N GLY A 88 18.06 -4.11 9.54
CA GLY A 88 17.10 -4.88 10.33
C GLY A 88 15.64 -4.45 10.19
N ARG A 89 15.34 -3.38 9.44
CA ARG A 89 13.96 -2.89 9.30
C ARG A 89 13.16 -3.67 8.27
N ARG A 90 11.84 -3.75 8.45
CA ARG A 90 10.93 -4.38 7.48
C ARG A 90 10.13 -3.33 6.70
N ARG A 91 10.34 -3.28 5.39
CA ARG A 91 9.60 -2.37 4.51
C ARG A 91 8.12 -2.77 4.43
N MET A 92 7.24 -1.77 4.46
CA MET A 92 5.80 -1.94 4.40
C MET A 92 5.16 -0.79 3.61
N ALA A 93 3.98 -1.04 3.05
CA ALA A 93 3.12 0.05 2.58
C ALA A 93 1.66 -0.21 2.91
N VAL A 94 0.92 0.85 3.14
CA VAL A 94 -0.52 0.83 3.46
C VAL A 94 -1.34 1.35 2.29
N ASN A 95 -2.51 0.78 2.08
CA ASN A 95 -3.42 1.19 1.01
C ASN A 95 -4.17 2.46 1.42
N VAL A 96 -3.80 3.61 0.85
CA VAL A 96 -4.39 4.90 1.23
C VAL A 96 -5.86 5.04 0.86
N ARG A 97 -6.38 4.18 -0.02
CA ARG A 97 -7.83 4.14 -0.34
C ARG A 97 -8.71 3.72 0.83
N LEU A 98 -8.12 3.22 1.92
CA LEU A 98 -8.83 2.89 3.15
C LEU A 98 -8.95 4.08 4.12
N ALA A 99 -8.28 5.20 3.82
CA ALA A 99 -8.37 6.42 4.61
C ALA A 99 -9.63 7.22 4.24
N PRO A 100 -10.13 8.09 5.14
CA PRO A 100 -11.10 9.12 4.79
C PRO A 100 -10.62 9.93 3.56
N PRO A 101 -11.45 10.10 2.51
CA PRO A 101 -11.04 10.74 1.26
C PRO A 101 -10.44 12.14 1.44
N ASP A 102 -11.02 12.96 2.32
CA ASP A 102 -10.61 14.33 2.62
C ASP A 102 -9.18 14.43 3.18
N LEU A 103 -8.67 13.37 3.82
CA LEU A 103 -7.31 13.34 4.37
C LEU A 103 -6.23 12.98 3.34
N VAL A 104 -6.62 12.42 2.19
CA VAL A 104 -5.68 11.85 1.22
C VAL A 104 -5.85 12.40 -0.20
N ALA A 105 -6.96 13.07 -0.51
CA ALA A 105 -7.30 13.53 -1.86
C ALA A 105 -6.18 14.30 -2.55
N ASP A 106 -5.45 15.12 -1.79
CA ASP A 106 -4.47 16.08 -2.28
C ASP A 106 -3.05 15.52 -2.28
N LEU A 107 -2.85 14.27 -1.83
CA LEU A 107 -1.53 13.66 -1.82
C LEU A 107 -1.07 13.40 -3.27
N PRO A 108 0.18 13.78 -3.62
CA PRO A 108 0.70 13.59 -4.96
C PRO A 108 0.86 12.10 -5.27
N VAL A 109 0.66 11.73 -6.53
CA VAL A 109 0.80 10.36 -7.00
C VAL A 109 2.02 10.24 -7.91
N ASP A 110 2.85 9.23 -7.62
CA ASP A 110 3.91 8.78 -8.52
C ASP A 110 3.47 7.45 -9.17
N HIS A 111 3.63 7.37 -10.49
CA HIS A 111 3.34 6.15 -11.22
C HIS A 111 4.58 5.25 -11.28
N PHE A 112 4.38 3.96 -11.02
CA PHE A 112 5.42 2.95 -11.15
C PHE A 112 5.00 1.90 -12.18
N ASP A 113 5.82 1.73 -13.21
CA ASP A 113 5.62 0.67 -14.20
C ASP A 113 6.19 -0.65 -13.69
N GLY A 114 5.41 -1.35 -12.87
CA GLY A 114 5.75 -2.68 -12.40
C GLY A 114 5.35 -3.81 -13.36
N LEU A 115 4.90 -3.49 -14.59
CA LEU A 115 4.51 -4.48 -15.59
C LEU A 115 5.64 -4.75 -16.58
N ASP A 116 6.21 -3.69 -17.17
CA ASP A 116 7.11 -3.81 -18.31
C ASP A 116 8.56 -3.42 -17.95
N THR A 117 8.77 -2.21 -17.44
CA THR A 117 10.12 -1.66 -17.20
C THR A 117 10.66 -1.86 -15.79
N PHE A 118 9.77 -1.94 -14.80
CA PHE A 118 10.10 -1.92 -13.36
C PHE A 118 10.74 -0.60 -12.90
N GLU A 119 10.30 0.52 -13.46
CA GLU A 119 10.83 1.87 -13.21
C GLU A 119 9.75 2.84 -12.73
N ASP A 120 10.20 3.91 -12.05
CA ASP A 120 9.37 5.07 -11.76
C ASP A 120 9.12 5.87 -13.05
N LEU A 121 7.87 6.24 -13.30
CA LEU A 121 7.50 7.08 -14.42
C LEU A 121 7.61 8.56 -14.03
N PRO A 122 7.83 9.46 -15.01
CA PRO A 122 7.78 10.90 -14.75
C PRO A 122 6.46 11.31 -14.08
N SER A 123 6.54 12.18 -13.08
CA SER A 123 5.35 12.73 -12.42
C SER A 123 4.48 13.49 -13.43
N ASP A 124 3.18 13.24 -13.41
CA ASP A 124 2.18 13.87 -14.26
C ASP A 124 1.33 14.91 -13.52
N GLY A 125 1.72 15.24 -12.28
CA GLY A 125 1.03 16.23 -11.44
C GLY A 125 -0.28 15.76 -10.84
N ARG A 126 -0.67 14.48 -11.02
CA ARG A 126 -1.90 13.94 -10.44
C ARG A 126 -1.79 13.74 -8.94
N CYS A 127 -2.96 13.76 -8.31
CA CYS A 127 -3.15 13.43 -6.91
C CYS A 127 -4.16 12.29 -6.76
N VAL A 128 -4.35 11.81 -5.52
CA VAL A 128 -5.18 10.64 -5.24
C VAL A 128 -6.61 10.78 -5.77
N ARG A 129 -7.22 11.96 -5.69
CA ARG A 129 -8.60 12.18 -6.19
C ARG A 129 -8.74 11.99 -7.70
N ASP A 130 -7.68 12.21 -8.46
CA ASP A 130 -7.68 12.06 -9.93
C ASP A 130 -7.73 10.58 -10.37
N LEU A 131 -7.72 9.65 -9.41
CA LEU A 131 -7.81 8.20 -9.62
C LEU A 131 -9.09 7.60 -9.02
N TRP A 132 -10.06 8.43 -8.61
CA TRP A 132 -11.38 8.00 -8.12
C TRP A 132 -12.48 8.10 -9.18
N PHE A 133 -12.34 9.04 -10.11
CA PHE A 133 -13.28 9.36 -11.18
C PHE A 133 -12.58 9.24 -12.53
#